data_AF-A0A1H6QP06-F1
#
_entry.id   AF-A0A1H6QP06-F1
#
_cell.length_a   1.000
_cell.length_b   1.000
_cell.length_c   1.000
_cell.angle_alpha   90.00
_cell.angle_beta   90.00
_cell.angle_gamma   90.00
#
_symmetry.space_group_name_H-M   'P 1'
#
loop_
_entity.id
_entity.type
_entity.pdbx_description
1 polymer ?
#
loop_
_entity_poly.entity_id
_entity_poly.type
_entity_poly.pdbx_seq_one_letter_code
_entity_poly.pdbx_strand_id
1 'polypeptide(L)'
;MISKIFNNRKLIISIWVLLAFVSAIKQYLRGNHNNYLIFKNVFYHTLEQKSLYTTYPDLYFDHNHYGPIFSLFIAPFAILPDAAGMVLWCVFNAVVLVYAISQIKLESSKINLILWICAHEFLTAILGQQFNPIMTSIIILAYVLIEKEKDFWSACLIILGTFIKLYGIVGLAFFFFSKNKIKFIGSLAFWSVVFFVLPMAISSPDFIINSYSEWFARLVEKNNENASLTSMQDISIMGMFRKVLNMPHLSNLLFLAPGILLFGLPYLRFSMFSDKKFQLLLLSSVLIFTVIFSSGSESPTYIIAFAGVAIWFVIQEEKTKWTWFLFIFAMILTSFSPSDLIPKFLRETYVKPYALKALPCIIIWFQITYELLTIKKTTNQSIANE
;
A
#
# COMPACT_ATOMS: atom_id res chain seq x y z
N MET A 1 -16.01 -27.99 12.30
CA MET A 1 -15.59 -28.13 10.89
C MET A 1 -15.23 -26.78 10.26
N ILE A 2 -16.11 -25.77 10.33
CA ILE A 2 -15.91 -24.43 9.77
C ILE A 2 -14.64 -23.73 10.30
N SER A 3 -14.43 -23.71 11.63
CA SER A 3 -13.22 -23.11 12.23
C SER A 3 -11.90 -23.74 11.73
N LYS A 4 -11.89 -25.05 11.40
CA LYS A 4 -10.70 -25.71 10.83
C LYS A 4 -10.39 -25.23 9.40
N ILE A 5 -11.42 -24.89 8.62
CA ILE A 5 -11.27 -24.37 7.25
C ILE A 5 -10.69 -22.95 7.30
N PHE A 6 -11.29 -22.07 8.10
CA PHE A 6 -10.82 -20.68 8.24
C PHE A 6 -9.42 -20.57 8.85
N ASN A 7 -9.00 -21.55 9.65
CA ASN A 7 -7.67 -21.61 10.24
C ASN A 7 -6.63 -22.41 9.43
N ASN A 8 -6.98 -22.99 8.27
CA ASN A 8 -6.03 -23.72 7.44
C ASN A 8 -5.20 -22.75 6.56
N ARG A 9 -3.97 -22.43 7.01
CA ARG A 9 -3.05 -21.53 6.27
C ARG A 9 -2.80 -21.99 4.84
N LYS A 10 -2.59 -23.29 4.60
CA LYS A 10 -2.29 -23.81 3.25
C LYS A 10 -3.45 -23.52 2.30
N LEU A 11 -4.69 -23.76 2.74
CA LEU A 11 -5.89 -23.45 1.97
C LEU A 11 -5.99 -21.95 1.64
N ILE A 12 -5.73 -21.08 2.61
CA ILE A 12 -5.75 -19.62 2.37
C ILE A 12 -4.74 -19.23 1.30
N ILE A 13 -3.51 -19.74 1.41
CA ILE A 13 -2.45 -19.46 0.41
C ILE A 13 -2.87 -19.97 -0.96
N SER A 14 -3.41 -21.19 -1.05
CA SER A 14 -3.93 -21.75 -2.31
C SER A 14 -5.02 -20.86 -2.92
N ILE A 15 -5.93 -20.33 -2.11
CA ILE A 15 -6.98 -19.40 -2.59
C ILE A 15 -6.35 -18.11 -3.11
N TRP A 16 -5.40 -17.51 -2.41
CA TRP A 16 -4.72 -16.29 -2.85
C TRP A 16 -3.97 -16.47 -4.18
N VAL A 17 -3.24 -17.58 -4.33
CA VAL A 17 -2.56 -17.92 -5.59
C VAL A 17 -3.56 -18.21 -6.71
N LEU A 18 -4.66 -18.91 -6.41
CA LEU A 18 -5.71 -19.19 -7.39
C LEU A 18 -6.40 -17.90 -7.86
N LEU A 19 -6.71 -16.97 -6.94
CA LEU A 19 -7.26 -15.66 -7.28
C LEU A 19 -6.32 -14.89 -8.21
N ALA A 20 -5.02 -14.88 -7.92
CA ALA A 20 -4.00 -14.25 -8.75
C ALA A 20 -3.94 -14.87 -10.15
N PHE A 21 -3.86 -16.20 -10.23
CA PHE A 21 -3.79 -16.94 -11.49
C PHE A 21 -5.02 -16.71 -12.36
N VAL A 22 -6.22 -16.92 -11.81
CA VAL A 22 -7.49 -16.81 -12.56
C VAL A 22 -7.72 -15.38 -13.03
N SER A 23 -7.46 -14.37 -12.18
CA SER A 23 -7.58 -12.97 -12.57
C SER A 23 -6.62 -12.59 -13.68
N ALA A 24 -5.36 -13.02 -13.62
CA ALA A 24 -4.37 -12.73 -14.67
C ALA A 24 -4.79 -13.32 -16.02
N ILE A 25 -5.20 -14.60 -16.05
CA ILE A 25 -5.70 -15.26 -17.27
C ILE A 25 -6.94 -14.55 -17.80
N LYS A 26 -7.90 -14.22 -16.93
CA LYS A 26 -9.12 -13.49 -17.31
C LYS A 26 -8.79 -12.13 -17.96
N GLN A 27 -7.87 -11.36 -17.37
CA GLN A 27 -7.49 -10.04 -17.89
C GLN A 27 -6.70 -10.14 -19.19
N TYR A 28 -5.86 -11.17 -19.36
CA TYR A 28 -5.18 -11.47 -20.62
C TYR A 28 -6.18 -11.75 -21.75
N LEU A 29 -7.09 -12.70 -21.53
CA LEU A 29 -8.09 -13.09 -22.53
C LEU A 29 -9.04 -11.95 -22.92
N ARG A 30 -9.22 -10.95 -22.05
CA ARG A 30 -10.05 -9.76 -22.32
C ARG A 30 -9.29 -8.59 -22.94
N GLY A 31 -7.97 -8.67 -23.08
CA GLY A 31 -7.16 -7.52 -23.51
C GLY A 31 -7.01 -6.41 -22.46
N ASN A 32 -7.51 -6.61 -21.23
CA ASN A 32 -7.56 -5.57 -20.20
C ASN A 32 -6.31 -5.62 -19.29
N HIS A 33 -5.14 -5.33 -19.86
CA HIS A 33 -3.87 -5.49 -19.14
C HIS A 33 -2.89 -4.32 -19.31
N ASN A 34 -3.45 -3.11 -19.45
CA ASN A 34 -2.71 -1.87 -19.67
C ASN A 34 -1.60 -1.62 -18.65
N ASN A 35 -1.87 -1.84 -17.35
CA ASN A 35 -0.86 -1.63 -16.31
C ASN A 35 0.35 -2.54 -16.49
N TYR A 36 0.12 -3.82 -16.80
CA TYR A 36 1.24 -4.72 -17.09
C TYR A 36 2.03 -4.29 -18.32
N LEU A 37 1.37 -3.82 -19.39
CA LEU A 37 2.07 -3.31 -20.58
C LEU A 37 2.92 -2.08 -20.25
N ILE A 38 2.42 -1.14 -19.44
CA ILE A 38 3.22 -0.02 -18.94
C ILE A 38 4.45 -0.56 -18.20
N PHE A 39 4.26 -1.48 -17.24
CA PHE A 39 5.36 -1.99 -16.43
C PHE A 39 6.40 -2.72 -17.27
N LYS A 40 5.95 -3.58 -18.19
CA LYS A 40 6.82 -4.27 -19.15
C LYS A 40 7.65 -3.29 -19.95
N ASN A 41 7.04 -2.24 -20.48
CA ASN A 41 7.73 -1.26 -21.31
C ASN A 41 8.65 -0.32 -20.51
N VAL A 42 8.47 -0.16 -19.19
CA VAL A 42 9.50 0.52 -18.37
C VAL A 42 10.86 -0.18 -18.49
N PHE A 43 10.88 -1.51 -18.54
CA PHE A 43 12.12 -2.27 -18.76
C PHE A 43 12.69 -2.05 -20.17
N TYR A 44 11.87 -2.22 -21.22
CA TYR A 44 12.34 -2.06 -22.60
C TYR A 44 12.72 -0.63 -22.95
N HIS A 45 11.94 0.37 -22.54
CA HIS A 45 12.27 1.78 -22.73
C HIS A 45 13.55 2.18 -21.99
N THR A 46 13.87 1.55 -20.85
CA THR A 46 15.15 1.77 -20.17
C THR A 46 16.33 1.24 -21.01
N LEU A 47 16.21 0.03 -21.57
CA LEU A 47 17.22 -0.55 -22.47
C LEU A 47 17.42 0.30 -23.73
N GLU A 48 16.31 0.78 -24.30
CA GLU A 48 16.29 1.60 -25.51
C GLU A 48 16.60 3.09 -25.23
N GLN A 49 16.75 3.46 -23.96
CA GLN A 49 16.92 4.85 -23.49
C GLN A 49 15.85 5.81 -24.04
N LYS A 50 14.62 5.31 -24.18
CA LYS A 50 13.44 6.11 -24.48
C LYS A 50 12.88 6.70 -23.19
N SER A 51 12.27 7.89 -23.26
CA SER A 51 11.64 8.49 -22.08
C SER A 51 10.70 7.49 -21.41
N LEU A 52 10.83 7.34 -20.10
CA LEU A 52 9.95 6.44 -19.37
C LEU A 52 8.55 7.05 -19.18
N TYR A 53 8.39 8.36 -19.40
CA TYR A 53 7.23 9.12 -18.92
C TYR A 53 6.41 9.80 -20.02
N THR A 54 6.78 9.67 -21.30
CA THR A 54 5.95 10.13 -22.42
C THR A 54 4.85 9.12 -22.79
N THR A 55 3.98 9.49 -23.72
CA THR A 55 2.92 8.60 -24.25
C THR A 55 3.45 7.64 -25.30
N TYR A 56 2.89 6.43 -25.32
CA TYR A 56 3.17 5.41 -26.33
C TYR A 56 1.86 4.72 -26.75
N PRO A 57 0.97 5.41 -27.51
CA PRO A 57 -0.39 4.94 -27.79
C PRO A 57 -0.47 3.58 -28.48
N ASP A 58 0.57 3.22 -29.25
CA ASP A 58 0.66 1.93 -29.94
C ASP A 58 0.97 0.77 -28.98
N LEU A 59 1.43 1.06 -27.75
CA LEU A 59 1.82 0.07 -26.74
C LEU A 59 0.85 0.04 -25.55
N TYR A 60 0.37 1.20 -25.10
CA TYR A 60 -0.51 1.35 -23.93
C TYR A 60 -1.18 2.74 -23.88
N PHE A 61 -2.20 2.88 -23.04
CA PHE A 61 -3.11 4.04 -23.03
C PHE A 61 -2.86 5.09 -21.93
N ASP A 62 -1.88 4.90 -21.04
CA ASP A 62 -1.61 5.81 -19.91
C ASP A 62 -0.09 6.01 -19.70
N HIS A 63 0.32 6.80 -18.70
CA HIS A 63 1.70 7.10 -18.42
C HIS A 63 2.30 6.16 -17.38
N ASN A 64 3.62 5.96 -17.46
CA ASN A 64 4.36 5.43 -16.33
C ASN A 64 4.38 6.46 -15.18
N HIS A 65 4.33 5.96 -13.96
CA HIS A 65 4.44 6.76 -12.74
C HIS A 65 5.43 6.17 -11.74
N TYR A 66 6.16 5.14 -12.16
CA TYR A 66 7.12 4.42 -11.34
C TYR A 66 8.52 4.94 -11.64
N GLY A 67 9.36 5.02 -10.61
CA GLY A 67 10.72 5.52 -10.77
C GLY A 67 11.63 4.53 -11.51
N PRO A 68 12.83 4.97 -11.95
CA PRO A 68 13.65 4.21 -12.88
C PRO A 68 14.07 2.81 -12.42
N ILE A 69 14.25 2.60 -11.10
CA ILE A 69 14.57 1.27 -10.53
C ILE A 69 13.50 0.21 -10.81
N PHE A 70 12.27 0.63 -11.13
CA PHE A 70 11.19 -0.29 -11.45
C PHE A 70 11.47 -1.11 -12.72
N SER A 71 12.30 -0.59 -13.65
CA SER A 71 12.78 -1.33 -14.83
C SER A 71 13.43 -2.66 -14.48
N LEU A 72 14.31 -2.67 -13.48
CA LEU A 72 14.97 -3.88 -12.99
C LEU A 72 14.05 -4.75 -12.16
N PHE A 73 13.14 -4.12 -11.40
CA PHE A 73 12.18 -4.85 -10.56
C PHE A 73 11.19 -5.68 -11.40
N ILE A 74 10.70 -5.12 -12.50
CA ILE A 74 9.75 -5.78 -13.40
C ILE A 74 10.43 -6.70 -14.43
N ALA A 75 11.74 -6.55 -14.67
CA ALA A 75 12.48 -7.27 -15.71
C ALA A 75 12.20 -8.79 -15.75
N PRO A 76 12.18 -9.56 -14.63
CA PRO A 76 11.93 -11.00 -14.68
C PRO A 76 10.57 -11.39 -15.26
N PHE A 77 9.59 -10.49 -15.18
CA PHE A 77 8.25 -10.68 -15.73
C PHE A 77 8.13 -10.10 -17.14
N ALA A 78 8.76 -8.95 -17.39
CA ALA A 78 8.72 -8.22 -18.65
C ALA A 78 9.31 -9.01 -19.83
N ILE A 79 10.37 -9.78 -19.61
CA ILE A 79 11.07 -10.57 -20.64
C ILE A 79 10.28 -11.78 -21.14
N LEU A 80 9.22 -12.17 -20.42
CA LEU A 80 8.41 -13.33 -20.77
C LEU A 80 7.31 -12.95 -21.78
N PRO A 81 6.74 -13.94 -22.49
CA PRO A 81 5.49 -13.74 -23.21
C PRO A 81 4.41 -13.20 -22.27
N ASP A 82 3.57 -12.27 -22.75
CA ASP A 82 2.67 -11.49 -21.89
C ASP A 82 1.78 -12.35 -21.01
N ALA A 83 1.21 -13.44 -21.54
CA ALA A 83 0.42 -14.38 -20.75
C ALA A 83 1.17 -14.94 -19.53
N ALA A 84 2.42 -15.35 -19.71
CA ALA A 84 3.24 -15.92 -18.65
C ALA A 84 3.73 -14.84 -17.67
N GLY A 85 4.23 -13.72 -18.19
CA GLY A 85 4.71 -12.62 -17.37
C GLY A 85 3.60 -12.00 -16.51
N MET A 86 2.40 -11.84 -17.04
CA MET A 86 1.23 -11.37 -16.29
C MET A 86 0.81 -12.31 -15.16
N VAL A 87 0.76 -13.62 -15.44
CA VAL A 87 0.40 -14.62 -14.42
C VAL A 87 1.44 -14.61 -13.30
N LEU A 88 2.72 -14.67 -13.64
CA LEU A 88 3.80 -14.67 -12.65
C LEU A 88 3.85 -13.36 -11.87
N TRP A 89 3.58 -12.21 -12.50
CA TRP A 89 3.48 -10.92 -11.82
C TRP A 89 2.37 -10.91 -10.76
N CYS A 90 1.17 -11.37 -11.11
CA CYS A 90 0.05 -11.43 -10.17
C CYS A 90 0.29 -12.44 -9.05
N VAL A 91 0.86 -13.61 -9.35
CA VAL A 91 1.19 -14.63 -8.34
C VAL A 91 2.29 -14.12 -7.41
N PHE A 92 3.30 -13.41 -7.93
CA PHE A 92 4.34 -12.79 -7.13
C PHE A 92 3.75 -11.75 -6.16
N ASN A 93 2.82 -10.90 -6.61
CA ASN A 93 2.07 -9.98 -5.73
C ASN A 93 1.34 -10.74 -4.60
N ALA A 94 0.71 -11.88 -4.91
CA ALA A 94 0.04 -12.71 -3.91
C ALA A 94 1.02 -13.25 -2.87
N VAL A 95 2.09 -13.89 -3.34
CA VAL A 95 3.08 -14.57 -2.49
C VAL A 95 3.77 -13.58 -1.57
N VAL A 96 4.21 -12.43 -2.11
CA VAL A 96 4.92 -11.41 -1.33
C VAL A 96 4.03 -10.80 -0.25
N LEU A 97 2.75 -10.52 -0.55
CA LEU A 97 1.82 -9.96 0.43
C LEU A 97 1.42 -10.96 1.51
N VAL A 98 1.12 -12.21 1.11
CA VAL A 98 0.87 -13.30 2.05
C VAL A 98 2.07 -13.51 2.97
N TYR A 99 3.29 -13.51 2.40
CA TYR A 99 4.52 -13.62 3.17
C TYR A 99 4.66 -12.47 4.17
N ALA A 100 4.54 -11.22 3.71
CA ALA A 100 4.67 -10.03 4.55
C ALA A 100 3.71 -10.06 5.74
N ILE A 101 2.41 -10.31 5.50
CA ILE A 101 1.40 -10.43 6.55
C ILE A 101 1.75 -11.57 7.51
N SER A 102 2.22 -12.72 6.99
CA SER A 102 2.62 -13.87 7.82
C SER A 102 3.84 -13.63 8.68
N GLN A 103 4.64 -12.58 8.42
CA GLN A 103 5.78 -12.22 9.25
C GLN A 103 5.42 -11.32 10.44
N ILE A 104 4.20 -10.79 10.51
CA ILE A 104 3.75 -9.98 11.66
C ILE A 104 3.69 -10.88 12.90
N LYS A 105 4.22 -10.41 14.02
CA LYS A 105 4.28 -11.15 15.30
C LYS A 105 2.92 -11.20 16.00
N LEU A 106 2.00 -11.99 15.45
CA LEU A 106 0.68 -12.30 16.00
C LEU A 106 0.42 -13.81 15.95
N GLU A 107 -0.57 -14.26 16.71
CA GLU A 107 -1.06 -15.63 16.63
C GLU A 107 -1.51 -15.99 15.20
N SER A 108 -1.30 -17.25 14.82
CA SER A 108 -1.63 -17.75 13.48
C SER A 108 -3.09 -17.46 13.08
N SER A 109 -4.04 -17.60 14.01
CA SER A 109 -5.47 -17.31 13.77
C SER A 109 -5.71 -15.84 13.40
N LYS A 110 -5.03 -14.90 14.05
CA LYS A 110 -5.11 -13.46 13.73
C LYS A 110 -4.50 -13.18 12.35
N ILE A 111 -3.36 -13.80 12.03
CA ILE A 111 -2.77 -13.71 10.69
C ILE A 111 -3.70 -14.30 9.62
N ASN A 112 -4.33 -15.45 9.86
CA ASN A 112 -5.35 -16.02 8.97
C ASN A 112 -6.51 -15.03 8.75
N LEU A 113 -6.99 -14.41 9.82
CA LEU A 113 -8.07 -13.46 9.74
C LEU A 113 -7.67 -12.21 8.94
N ILE A 114 -6.46 -11.67 9.10
CA ILE A 114 -5.96 -10.56 8.28
C ILE A 114 -5.99 -10.94 6.79
N LEU A 115 -5.48 -12.13 6.43
CA LEU A 115 -5.48 -12.60 5.04
C LEU A 115 -6.90 -12.76 4.48
N TRP A 116 -7.86 -13.21 5.29
CA TRP A 116 -9.25 -13.30 4.85
C TRP A 116 -9.87 -11.93 4.62
N ILE A 117 -9.64 -10.99 5.54
CA ILE A 117 -10.15 -9.62 5.43
C ILE A 117 -9.58 -8.92 4.18
N CYS A 118 -8.29 -9.11 3.90
CA CYS A 118 -7.63 -8.45 2.76
C CYS A 118 -7.92 -9.11 1.41
N ALA A 119 -8.50 -10.31 1.35
CA ALA A 119 -8.61 -11.08 0.11
C ALA A 119 -9.41 -10.35 -0.99
N HIS A 120 -10.45 -9.61 -0.63
CA HIS A 120 -11.27 -8.88 -1.59
C HIS A 120 -10.55 -7.64 -2.17
N GLU A 121 -9.88 -6.85 -1.34
CA GLU A 121 -9.08 -5.72 -1.82
C GLU A 121 -7.86 -6.21 -2.61
N PHE A 122 -7.29 -7.36 -2.25
CA PHE A 122 -6.26 -8.01 -3.04
C PHE A 122 -6.79 -8.37 -4.43
N LEU A 123 -7.96 -9.02 -4.51
CA LEU A 123 -8.62 -9.34 -5.78
C LEU A 123 -8.83 -8.09 -6.64
N THR A 124 -9.31 -6.99 -6.05
CA THR A 124 -9.47 -5.69 -6.72
C THR A 124 -8.13 -5.18 -7.25
N ALA A 125 -7.04 -5.33 -6.49
CA ALA A 125 -5.72 -4.90 -6.91
C ALA A 125 -5.16 -5.72 -8.08
N ILE A 126 -5.27 -7.05 -8.03
CA ILE A 126 -4.74 -7.92 -9.09
C ILE A 126 -5.57 -7.90 -10.38
N LEU A 127 -6.87 -7.59 -10.31
CA LEU A 127 -7.68 -7.37 -11.50
C LEU A 127 -7.18 -6.14 -12.28
N GLY A 128 -6.62 -5.15 -11.58
CA GLY A 128 -5.87 -4.05 -12.18
C GLY A 128 -4.37 -4.33 -12.37
N GLN A 129 -3.89 -5.54 -12.08
CA GLN A 129 -2.47 -5.93 -12.15
C GLN A 129 -1.51 -4.99 -11.41
N GLN A 130 -1.97 -4.41 -10.31
CA GLN A 130 -1.31 -3.29 -9.64
C GLN A 130 -0.06 -3.71 -8.85
N PHE A 131 0.86 -2.76 -8.67
CA PHE A 131 2.00 -2.89 -7.75
C PHE A 131 1.63 -2.73 -6.26
N ASN A 132 0.44 -2.21 -5.97
CA ASN A 132 0.05 -1.85 -4.60
C ASN A 132 0.15 -3.00 -3.57
N PRO A 133 -0.13 -4.28 -3.88
CA PRO A 133 0.11 -5.39 -2.95
C PRO A 133 1.58 -5.53 -2.52
N ILE A 134 2.52 -5.33 -3.44
CA ILE A 134 3.96 -5.29 -3.13
C ILE A 134 4.29 -4.06 -2.28
N MET A 135 3.70 -2.89 -2.59
CA MET A 135 3.88 -1.70 -1.74
C MET A 135 3.39 -1.93 -0.30
N THR A 136 2.21 -2.54 -0.12
CA THR A 136 1.72 -2.96 1.20
C THR A 136 2.73 -3.87 1.90
N SER A 137 3.30 -4.81 1.15
CA SER A 137 4.29 -5.76 1.66
C SER A 137 5.59 -5.07 2.09
N ILE A 138 6.07 -4.11 1.31
CA ILE A 138 7.25 -3.31 1.62
C ILE A 138 7.06 -2.57 2.95
N ILE A 139 5.93 -1.90 3.14
CA ILE A 139 5.64 -1.14 4.38
C ILE A 139 5.57 -2.10 5.59
N ILE A 140 4.87 -3.22 5.46
CA ILE A 140 4.77 -4.23 6.54
C ILE A 140 6.14 -4.85 6.85
N LEU A 141 6.90 -5.24 5.84
CA LEU A 141 8.20 -5.86 6.02
C LEU A 141 9.25 -4.88 6.55
N ALA A 142 9.17 -3.59 6.21
CA ALA A 142 10.02 -2.57 6.80
C ALA A 142 9.86 -2.53 8.34
N TYR A 143 8.61 -2.54 8.82
CA TYR A 143 8.30 -2.66 10.25
C TYR A 143 8.83 -3.97 10.85
N VAL A 144 8.50 -5.11 10.24
CA VAL A 144 8.91 -6.44 10.70
C VAL A 144 10.43 -6.57 10.80
N LEU A 145 11.18 -6.05 9.83
CA LEU A 145 12.63 -6.13 9.81
C LEU A 145 13.25 -5.26 10.90
N ILE A 146 12.70 -4.08 11.18
CA ILE A 146 13.11 -3.25 12.33
C ILE A 146 12.84 -4.00 13.64
N GLU A 147 11.68 -4.64 13.76
CA GLU A 147 11.32 -5.45 14.94
C GLU A 147 12.30 -6.60 15.17
N LYS A 148 12.83 -7.17 14.09
CA LYS A 148 13.85 -8.24 14.09
C LYS A 148 15.29 -7.70 14.10
N GLU A 149 15.49 -6.40 14.33
CA GLU A 149 16.80 -5.73 14.35
C GLU A 149 17.62 -5.87 13.04
N LYS A 150 16.92 -6.15 11.93
CA LYS A 150 17.46 -6.23 10.56
C LYS A 150 17.37 -4.88 9.86
N ASP A 151 17.88 -3.84 10.52
CA ASP A 151 17.81 -2.44 10.09
C ASP A 151 18.32 -2.21 8.66
N PHE A 152 19.39 -2.90 8.27
CA PHE A 152 19.97 -2.81 6.92
C PHE A 152 18.98 -3.23 5.82
N TRP A 153 18.23 -4.31 6.05
CA TRP A 153 17.24 -4.80 5.09
C TRP A 153 15.92 -4.04 5.15
N SER A 154 15.56 -3.48 6.31
CA SER A 154 14.43 -2.56 6.39
C SER A 154 14.69 -1.32 5.55
N ALA A 155 15.87 -0.72 5.69
CA ALA A 155 16.30 0.41 4.85
C ALA A 155 16.28 0.05 3.35
N CYS A 156 16.72 -1.16 2.98
CA CYS A 156 16.62 -1.66 1.60
C CYS A 156 15.18 -1.57 1.06
N LEU A 157 14.21 -2.12 1.79
CA LEU A 157 12.81 -2.13 1.35
C LEU A 157 12.21 -0.72 1.30
N ILE A 158 12.52 0.14 2.27
CA ILE A 158 12.05 1.52 2.29
C ILE A 158 12.55 2.25 1.04
N ILE A 159 13.86 2.22 0.78
CA ILE A 159 14.42 2.93 -0.38
C ILE A 159 13.93 2.32 -1.69
N LEU A 160 13.91 0.98 -1.83
CA LEU A 160 13.37 0.32 -3.02
C LEU A 160 11.93 0.75 -3.27
N GLY A 161 11.10 0.73 -2.22
CA GLY A 161 9.73 1.21 -2.24
C GLY A 161 9.67 2.64 -2.71
N THR A 162 10.40 3.56 -2.07
CA THR A 162 10.42 4.99 -2.40
C THR A 162 10.83 5.24 -3.84
N PHE A 163 11.87 4.54 -4.33
CA PHE A 163 12.41 4.73 -5.68
C PHE A 163 11.51 4.09 -6.75
N ILE A 164 10.68 3.10 -6.41
CA ILE A 164 9.63 2.61 -7.29
C ILE A 164 8.42 3.56 -7.26
N LYS A 165 7.95 3.93 -6.07
CA LYS A 165 6.79 4.79 -5.83
C LYS A 165 6.95 5.49 -4.48
N LEU A 166 6.75 6.80 -4.42
CA LEU A 166 7.04 7.61 -3.22
C LEU A 166 6.40 7.10 -1.92
N TYR A 167 5.31 6.34 -1.99
CA TYR A 167 4.67 5.69 -0.83
C TYR A 167 5.62 4.86 0.04
N GLY A 168 6.73 4.32 -0.49
CA GLY A 168 7.69 3.56 0.33
C GLY A 168 8.33 4.38 1.46
N ILE A 169 8.39 5.71 1.33
CA ILE A 169 9.04 6.60 2.31
C ILE A 169 8.37 6.54 3.68
N VAL A 170 7.10 6.18 3.73
CA VAL A 170 6.32 6.10 4.97
C VAL A 170 6.87 5.05 5.93
N GLY A 171 7.67 4.08 5.45
CA GLY A 171 8.37 3.13 6.32
C GLY A 171 9.37 3.79 7.27
N LEU A 172 9.82 5.02 7.00
CA LEU A 172 10.63 5.81 7.93
C LEU A 172 9.89 6.14 9.24
N ALA A 173 8.56 6.07 9.25
CA ALA A 173 7.74 6.12 10.47
C ALA A 173 8.24 5.15 11.55
N PHE A 174 8.80 4.01 11.15
CA PHE A 174 9.26 2.98 12.07
C PHE A 174 10.69 3.20 12.59
N PHE A 175 11.40 4.24 12.15
CA PHE A 175 12.76 4.58 12.60
C PHE A 175 12.89 4.63 14.13
N PHE A 176 11.86 5.16 14.81
CA PHE A 176 11.85 5.30 16.25
C PHE A 176 11.88 3.94 16.98
N PHE A 177 11.40 2.87 16.34
CA PHE A 177 11.43 1.51 16.87
C PHE A 177 12.77 0.79 16.67
N SER A 178 13.66 1.33 15.82
CA SER A 178 15.00 0.75 15.60
C SER A 178 15.89 0.94 16.83
N LYS A 179 16.57 -0.13 17.22
CA LYS A 179 17.62 -0.08 18.24
C LYS A 179 18.96 0.41 17.68
N ASN A 180 19.23 0.25 16.38
CA ASN A 180 20.49 0.62 15.75
C ASN A 180 20.33 1.80 14.78
N LYS A 181 19.99 2.98 15.31
CA LYS A 181 19.66 4.18 14.52
C LYS A 181 20.77 4.61 13.55
N ILE A 182 22.03 4.58 13.98
CA ILE A 182 23.18 4.94 13.12
C ILE A 182 23.31 3.95 11.96
N LYS A 183 23.22 2.65 12.25
CA LYS A 183 23.23 1.61 11.22
C LYS A 183 22.07 1.79 10.25
N PHE A 184 20.87 2.11 10.75
CA PHE A 184 19.70 2.36 9.92
C PHE A 184 19.91 3.55 8.97
N ILE A 185 20.39 4.69 9.47
CA ILE A 185 20.69 5.89 8.66
C ILE A 185 21.77 5.58 7.60
N GLY A 186 22.88 4.96 7.99
CA GLY A 186 23.93 4.57 7.05
C GLY A 186 23.43 3.57 5.99
N SER A 187 22.51 2.67 6.37
CA SER A 187 21.89 1.73 5.44
C SER A 187 20.94 2.42 4.46
N LEU A 188 20.19 3.45 4.88
CA LEU A 188 19.36 4.26 3.98
C LEU A 188 20.24 4.92 2.92
N ALA A 189 21.33 5.58 3.34
CA ALA A 189 22.26 6.23 2.42
C ALA A 189 22.89 5.21 1.44
N PHE A 190 23.35 4.07 1.95
CA PHE A 190 23.90 2.99 1.13
C PHE A 190 22.90 2.52 0.07
N TRP A 191 21.67 2.18 0.46
CA TRP A 191 20.67 1.68 -0.47
C TRP A 191 20.17 2.76 -1.45
N SER A 192 20.16 4.03 -1.05
CA SER A 192 19.87 5.15 -1.96
C SER A 192 20.90 5.21 -3.08
N VAL A 193 22.19 5.09 -2.77
CA VAL A 193 23.25 5.05 -3.79
C VAL A 193 23.09 3.81 -4.67
N VAL A 194 22.91 2.63 -4.08
CA VAL A 194 22.78 1.37 -4.84
C VAL A 194 21.61 1.44 -5.82
N PHE A 195 20.39 1.77 -5.36
CA PHE A 195 19.22 1.77 -6.24
C PHE A 195 19.15 2.96 -7.20
N PHE A 196 19.89 4.04 -6.94
CA PHE A 196 20.07 5.12 -7.90
C PHE A 196 20.97 4.68 -9.07
N VAL A 197 22.07 3.99 -8.76
CA VAL A 197 23.07 3.57 -9.76
C VAL A 197 22.64 2.32 -10.53
N LEU A 198 21.95 1.39 -9.90
CA LEU A 198 21.67 0.07 -10.48
C LEU A 198 21.01 0.10 -11.87
N PRO A 199 20.02 0.97 -12.16
CA PRO A 199 19.39 1.05 -13.49
C PRO A 199 20.36 1.50 -14.60
N MET A 200 21.46 2.18 -14.26
CA MET A 200 22.50 2.58 -15.21
C MET A 200 23.20 1.37 -15.83
N ALA A 201 23.22 0.22 -15.15
CA ALA A 201 23.85 -1.01 -15.66
C ALA A 201 23.15 -1.58 -16.91
N ILE A 202 21.89 -1.22 -17.13
CA ILE A 202 21.11 -1.61 -18.32
C ILE A 202 20.79 -0.40 -19.22
N SER A 203 21.38 0.76 -18.94
CA SER A 203 21.14 2.01 -19.68
C SER A 203 22.40 2.90 -19.63
N SER A 204 22.29 4.17 -19.20
CA SER A 204 23.39 5.10 -19.01
C SER A 204 23.16 6.04 -17.82
N PRO A 205 24.21 6.62 -17.21
CA PRO A 205 24.07 7.62 -16.15
C PRO A 205 23.22 8.82 -16.58
N ASP A 206 23.46 9.36 -17.77
CA ASP A 206 22.74 10.53 -18.30
C ASP A 206 21.25 10.24 -18.45
N PHE A 207 20.90 9.06 -18.97
CA PHE A 207 19.51 8.63 -19.11
C PHE A 207 18.79 8.52 -17.75
N ILE A 208 19.44 7.94 -16.75
CA ILE A 208 18.83 7.76 -15.42
C ILE A 208 18.67 9.10 -14.70
N ILE A 209 19.66 9.99 -14.76
CA ILE A 209 19.57 11.34 -14.19
C ILE A 209 18.39 12.09 -14.83
N ASN A 210 18.31 12.11 -16.16
CA ASN A 210 17.20 12.74 -16.88
C ASN A 210 15.85 12.11 -16.53
N SER A 211 15.78 10.78 -16.41
CA SER A 211 14.56 10.07 -16.03
C SER A 211 14.03 10.49 -14.66
N TYR A 212 14.89 10.78 -13.67
CA TYR A 212 14.41 11.30 -12.38
C TYR A 212 13.79 12.71 -12.50
N SER A 213 14.35 13.56 -13.36
CA SER A 213 13.77 14.88 -13.66
C SER A 213 12.40 14.76 -14.35
N GLU A 214 12.28 13.88 -15.34
CA GLU A 214 11.01 13.58 -16.01
C GLU A 214 9.99 12.96 -15.05
N TRP A 215 10.42 12.06 -14.16
CA TRP A 215 9.53 11.45 -13.16
C TRP A 215 8.93 12.51 -12.25
N PHE A 216 9.74 13.44 -11.76
CA PHE A 216 9.26 14.55 -10.93
C PHE A 216 8.21 15.39 -11.67
N ALA A 217 8.50 15.81 -12.91
CA ALA A 217 7.57 16.59 -13.72
C ALA A 217 6.25 15.85 -13.94
N ARG A 218 6.32 14.55 -14.29
CA ARG A 218 5.12 13.73 -14.51
C ARG A 218 4.31 13.53 -13.23
N LEU A 219 4.94 13.42 -12.06
CA LEU A 219 4.22 13.30 -10.79
C LEU A 219 3.49 14.60 -10.41
N VAL A 220 4.09 15.76 -10.69
CA VAL A 220 3.43 17.07 -10.49
C VAL A 220 2.19 17.18 -11.37
N GLU A 221 2.32 16.86 -12.65
CA GLU A 221 1.20 16.87 -13.60
C GLU A 221 0.10 15.86 -13.19
N LYS A 222 0.47 14.63 -12.86
CA LYS A 222 -0.46 13.60 -12.35
C LYS A 222 -1.21 14.09 -11.10
N ASN A 223 -0.54 14.75 -10.17
CA ASN A 223 -1.21 15.27 -8.97
C ASN A 223 -2.29 16.31 -9.33
N ASN A 224 -2.05 17.15 -10.35
CA ASN A 224 -3.03 18.11 -10.84
C ASN A 224 -4.19 17.42 -11.56
N GLU A 225 -3.91 16.41 -12.40
CA GLU A 225 -4.95 15.57 -13.04
C GLU A 225 -5.85 14.85 -12.03
N ASN A 226 -5.26 14.37 -10.92
CA ASN A 226 -5.99 13.72 -9.85
C ASN A 226 -6.95 14.67 -9.14
N ALA A 227 -6.58 15.95 -8.99
CA ALA A 227 -7.38 16.99 -8.34
C ALA A 227 -8.55 17.48 -9.25
N SER A 228 -9.30 16.52 -9.78
CA SER A 228 -10.47 16.72 -10.63
C SER A 228 -11.71 16.04 -10.03
N LEU A 229 -12.87 16.66 -10.21
CA LEU A 229 -14.15 16.14 -9.70
C LEU A 229 -14.58 14.84 -10.38
N THR A 230 -14.15 14.63 -11.64
CA THR A 230 -14.48 13.45 -12.43
C THR A 230 -13.42 12.36 -12.36
N SER A 231 -12.30 12.61 -11.67
CA SER A 231 -11.23 11.63 -11.55
C SER A 231 -11.67 10.39 -10.77
N MET A 232 -11.25 9.24 -11.27
CA MET A 232 -11.34 7.95 -10.58
C MET A 232 -10.22 7.75 -9.55
N GLN A 233 -9.29 8.71 -9.48
CA GLN A 233 -8.28 8.86 -8.45
C GLN A 233 -8.82 9.73 -7.30
N ASP A 234 -7.91 10.16 -6.42
CA ASP A 234 -8.19 11.00 -5.26
C ASP A 234 -9.32 10.45 -4.37
N ILE A 235 -9.37 9.12 -4.24
CA ILE A 235 -10.21 8.45 -3.25
C ILE A 235 -9.52 8.61 -1.89
N SER A 236 -9.58 9.81 -1.35
CA SER A 236 -8.84 10.30 -0.19
C SER A 236 -9.69 11.31 0.60
N ILE A 237 -9.23 11.78 1.76
CA ILE A 237 -9.91 12.86 2.49
C ILE A 237 -9.97 14.15 1.65
N MET A 238 -8.93 14.44 0.87
CA MET A 238 -8.86 15.63 0.04
C MET A 238 -9.91 15.55 -1.07
N GLY A 239 -9.94 14.43 -1.80
CA GLY A 239 -10.90 14.25 -2.89
C GLY A 239 -12.34 14.13 -2.42
N MET A 240 -12.60 13.56 -1.23
CA MET A 240 -13.93 13.61 -0.62
C MET A 240 -14.42 15.05 -0.44
N PHE A 241 -13.61 15.92 0.16
CA PHE A 241 -14.00 17.32 0.38
C PHE A 241 -14.11 18.09 -0.94
N ARG A 242 -13.18 17.89 -1.89
CA ARG A 242 -13.29 18.49 -3.24
C ARG A 242 -14.61 18.14 -3.90
N LYS A 243 -15.00 16.87 -3.85
CA LYS A 243 -16.21 16.34 -4.49
C LYS A 243 -17.49 16.77 -3.78
N VAL A 244 -17.52 16.70 -2.44
CA VAL A 244 -18.69 17.11 -1.63
C VAL A 244 -18.93 18.61 -1.70
N LEU A 245 -17.87 19.43 -1.66
CA LEU A 245 -17.97 20.89 -1.70
C LEU A 245 -18.00 21.45 -3.13
N ASN A 246 -17.83 20.59 -4.15
CA ASN A 246 -17.70 21.00 -5.55
C ASN A 246 -16.55 22.01 -5.79
N MET A 247 -15.40 21.79 -5.12
CA MET A 247 -14.23 22.67 -5.14
C MET A 247 -12.97 21.91 -5.60
N PRO A 248 -12.73 21.74 -6.91
CA PRO A 248 -11.59 20.94 -7.41
C PRO A 248 -10.23 21.50 -7.00
N HIS A 249 -10.11 22.83 -6.93
CA HIS A 249 -8.86 23.53 -6.64
C HIS A 249 -8.53 23.63 -5.13
N LEU A 250 -9.27 22.92 -4.28
CA LEU A 250 -8.99 22.90 -2.84
C LEU A 250 -7.56 22.37 -2.61
N SER A 251 -6.74 23.12 -1.86
CA SER A 251 -5.33 22.76 -1.67
C SER A 251 -5.19 21.47 -0.87
N ASN A 252 -4.29 20.57 -1.31
CA ASN A 252 -3.89 19.39 -0.53
C ASN A 252 -3.40 19.79 0.88
N LEU A 253 -2.72 20.94 1.01
CA LEU A 253 -2.08 21.39 2.24
C LEU A 253 -3.06 21.57 3.40
N LEU A 254 -4.30 21.98 3.11
CA LEU A 254 -5.39 22.13 4.10
C LEU A 254 -5.65 20.83 4.87
N PHE A 255 -5.40 19.68 4.25
CA PHE A 255 -5.59 18.37 4.85
C PHE A 255 -4.27 17.75 5.31
N LEU A 256 -3.22 17.87 4.49
CA LEU A 256 -1.91 17.31 4.79
C LEU A 256 -1.29 17.92 6.04
N ALA A 257 -1.36 19.24 6.23
CA ALA A 257 -0.78 19.89 7.41
C ALA A 257 -1.39 19.38 8.73
N PRO A 258 -2.72 19.45 8.96
CA PRO A 258 -3.31 18.89 10.18
C PRO A 258 -3.17 17.36 10.24
N GLY A 259 -3.23 16.66 9.11
CA GLY A 259 -3.01 15.22 9.04
C GLY A 259 -1.64 14.78 9.53
N ILE A 260 -0.57 15.44 9.07
CA ILE A 260 0.82 15.19 9.50
C ILE A 260 0.99 15.55 10.97
N LEU A 261 0.40 16.64 11.45
CA LEU A 261 0.45 17.01 12.87
C LEU A 261 -0.18 15.91 13.74
N LEU A 262 -1.41 15.48 13.41
CA LEU A 262 -2.11 14.41 14.13
C LEU A 262 -1.37 13.07 14.04
N PHE A 263 -0.83 12.74 12.87
CA PHE A 263 0.01 11.55 12.66
C PHE A 263 1.30 11.60 13.51
N GLY A 264 1.85 12.80 13.74
CA GLY A 264 3.05 13.06 14.51
C GLY A 264 2.85 12.99 16.04
N LEU A 265 1.65 13.30 16.54
CA LEU A 265 1.39 13.37 17.99
C LEU A 265 1.75 12.08 18.76
N PRO A 266 1.41 10.86 18.28
CA PRO A 266 1.80 9.63 18.97
C PRO A 266 3.30 9.47 19.22
N TYR A 267 4.16 10.08 18.39
CA TYR A 267 5.62 9.98 18.55
C TYR A 267 6.16 10.74 19.77
N LEU A 268 5.34 11.61 20.40
CA LEU A 268 5.69 12.24 21.67
C LEU A 268 5.64 11.24 22.84
N ARG A 269 5.03 10.07 22.66
CA ARG A 269 4.88 9.03 23.70
C ARG A 269 6.07 8.07 23.70
N PHE A 270 7.28 8.59 23.87
CA PHE A 270 8.55 7.83 23.78
C PHE A 270 8.57 6.53 24.60
N SER A 271 7.93 6.52 25.79
CA SER A 271 7.86 5.34 26.67
C SER A 271 7.04 4.18 26.11
N MET A 272 6.23 4.43 25.06
CA MET A 272 5.38 3.45 24.37
C MET A 272 6.09 2.79 23.18
N PHE A 273 7.26 3.26 22.75
CA PHE A 273 7.93 2.72 21.55
C PHE A 273 8.34 1.25 21.68
N SER A 274 8.47 0.72 22.89
CA SER A 274 8.70 -0.70 23.13
C SER A 274 7.42 -1.55 23.17
N ASP A 275 6.25 -0.92 23.29
CA ASP A 275 4.96 -1.60 23.43
C ASP A 275 4.49 -2.14 22.07
N LYS A 276 4.22 -3.44 22.00
CA LYS A 276 3.90 -4.12 20.74
C LYS A 276 2.54 -3.73 20.18
N LYS A 277 1.55 -3.48 21.02
CA LYS A 277 0.22 -3.04 20.58
C LYS A 277 0.30 -1.62 20.03
N PHE A 278 1.06 -0.73 20.68
CA PHE A 278 1.36 0.61 20.16
C PHE A 278 2.06 0.56 18.80
N GLN A 279 3.09 -0.28 18.66
CA GLN A 279 3.79 -0.47 17.37
C GLN A 279 2.86 -0.94 16.24
N LEU A 280 1.97 -1.91 16.52
CA LEU A 280 1.02 -2.43 15.54
C LEU A 280 -0.09 -1.42 15.21
N LEU A 281 -0.57 -0.63 16.18
CA LEU A 281 -1.47 0.49 15.92
C LEU A 281 -0.80 1.55 15.03
N LEU A 282 0.48 1.82 15.26
CA LEU A 282 1.22 2.76 14.42
C LEU A 282 1.41 2.21 13.00
N LEU A 283 1.70 0.91 12.83
CA LEU A 283 1.72 0.25 11.52
C LEU A 283 0.36 0.39 10.81
N SER A 284 -0.75 0.15 11.51
CA SER A 284 -2.10 0.36 10.96
C SER A 284 -2.32 1.81 10.54
N SER A 285 -1.91 2.77 11.38
CA SER A 285 -1.99 4.20 11.09
C SER A 285 -1.19 4.55 9.83
N VAL A 286 0.07 4.09 9.71
CA VAL A 286 0.94 4.31 8.55
C VAL A 286 0.29 3.80 7.27
N LEU A 287 -0.20 2.56 7.28
CA LEU A 287 -0.84 1.93 6.12
C LEU A 287 -2.08 2.70 5.66
N ILE A 288 -2.94 3.12 6.59
CA ILE A 288 -4.15 3.88 6.26
C ILE A 288 -3.79 5.30 5.80
N PHE A 289 -2.92 6.00 6.54
CA PHE A 289 -2.46 7.36 6.25
C PHE A 289 -1.92 7.50 4.82
N THR A 290 -1.10 6.53 4.39
CA THR A 290 -0.51 6.48 3.04
C THR A 290 -1.55 6.61 1.92
N VAL A 291 -2.77 6.10 2.14
CA VAL A 291 -3.84 6.11 1.14
C VAL A 291 -4.76 7.32 1.34
N ILE A 292 -5.24 7.54 2.56
CA ILE A 292 -6.29 8.56 2.80
C ILE A 292 -5.78 10.00 2.66
N PHE A 293 -4.45 10.21 2.68
CA PHE A 293 -3.79 11.49 2.44
C PHE A 293 -3.02 11.54 1.12
N SER A 294 -3.38 10.72 0.13
CA SER A 294 -2.80 10.78 -1.21
C SER A 294 -3.82 11.08 -2.30
N SER A 295 -3.51 12.04 -3.18
CA SER A 295 -4.31 12.32 -4.38
C SER A 295 -4.23 11.19 -5.42
N GLY A 296 -3.16 10.37 -5.38
CA GLY A 296 -2.98 9.23 -6.27
C GLY A 296 -3.66 7.94 -5.81
N SER A 297 -4.62 8.04 -4.88
CA SER A 297 -5.36 6.89 -4.37
C SER A 297 -6.56 6.56 -5.25
N GLU A 298 -6.58 5.34 -5.75
CA GLU A 298 -7.68 4.73 -6.50
C GLU A 298 -8.19 3.48 -5.79
N SER A 299 -9.27 2.86 -6.30
CA SER A 299 -9.84 1.67 -5.66
C SER A 299 -8.82 0.55 -5.40
N PRO A 300 -7.96 0.18 -6.36
CA PRO A 300 -6.89 -0.79 -6.12
C PRO A 300 -5.82 -0.40 -5.09
N THR A 301 -5.67 0.88 -4.76
CA THR A 301 -4.69 1.36 -3.78
C THR A 301 -5.08 0.96 -2.36
N TYR A 302 -6.37 0.71 -2.11
CA TYR A 302 -6.90 0.43 -0.79
C TYR A 302 -6.46 -0.90 -0.19
N ILE A 303 -5.83 -1.81 -0.93
CA ILE A 303 -5.14 -2.95 -0.33
C ILE A 303 -4.08 -2.53 0.71
N ILE A 304 -3.49 -1.33 0.58
CA ILE A 304 -2.58 -0.77 1.59
C ILE A 304 -3.38 -0.41 2.85
N ALA A 305 -4.38 0.46 2.74
CA ALA A 305 -5.19 0.91 3.89
C ALA A 305 -5.96 -0.24 4.57
N PHE A 306 -6.50 -1.16 3.78
CA PHE A 306 -7.31 -2.26 4.28
C PHE A 306 -6.47 -3.30 5.04
N ALA A 307 -5.18 -3.44 4.71
CA ALA A 307 -4.25 -4.18 5.55
C ALA A 307 -4.10 -3.51 6.94
N GLY A 308 -4.06 -2.17 6.99
CA GLY A 308 -4.08 -1.42 8.25
C GLY A 308 -5.38 -1.59 9.03
N VAL A 309 -6.54 -1.54 8.36
CA VAL A 309 -7.85 -1.83 8.97
C VAL A 309 -7.89 -3.25 9.55
N ALA A 310 -7.41 -4.24 8.79
CA ALA A 310 -7.38 -5.63 9.22
C ALA A 310 -6.48 -5.82 10.45
N ILE A 311 -5.27 -5.25 10.44
CA ILE A 311 -4.36 -5.29 11.59
C ILE A 311 -5.01 -4.63 12.81
N TRP A 312 -5.53 -3.40 12.67
CA TRP A 312 -6.23 -2.70 13.77
C TRP A 312 -7.36 -3.54 14.35
N PHE A 313 -8.19 -4.14 13.51
CA PHE A 313 -9.34 -4.94 13.96
C PHE A 313 -8.93 -6.21 14.72
N VAL A 314 -7.89 -6.92 14.29
CA VAL A 314 -7.49 -8.18 14.94
C VAL A 314 -6.70 -7.98 16.24
N ILE A 315 -6.05 -6.82 16.43
CA ILE A 315 -5.30 -6.51 17.66
C ILE A 315 -6.18 -5.97 18.79
N GLN A 316 -7.45 -5.65 18.52
CA GLN A 316 -8.40 -5.31 19.58
C GLN A 316 -8.64 -6.52 20.49
N GLU A 317 -8.35 -6.35 21.78
CA GLU A 317 -8.56 -7.35 22.84
C GLU A 317 -10.05 -7.69 22.95
N GLU A 318 -10.88 -6.65 23.10
CA GLU A 318 -12.34 -6.75 23.08
C GLU A 318 -12.91 -5.97 21.90
N LYS A 319 -13.75 -6.63 21.10
CA LYS A 319 -14.42 -5.98 19.96
C LYS A 319 -15.74 -5.41 20.42
N THR A 320 -15.71 -4.13 20.78
CA THR A 320 -16.92 -3.39 21.14
C THR A 320 -17.90 -3.31 19.96
N LYS A 321 -19.17 -2.96 20.24
CA LYS A 321 -20.15 -2.69 19.17
C LYS A 321 -19.65 -1.63 18.18
N TRP A 322 -18.92 -0.62 18.67
CA TRP A 322 -18.32 0.42 17.85
C TRP A 322 -17.22 -0.12 16.93
N THR A 323 -16.33 -0.98 17.45
CA THR A 323 -15.29 -1.65 16.66
C THR A 323 -15.90 -2.49 15.54
N TRP A 324 -16.96 -3.26 15.85
CA TRP A 324 -17.69 -4.05 14.85
C TRP A 324 -18.38 -3.18 13.82
N PHE A 325 -19.04 -2.09 14.24
CA PHE A 325 -19.65 -1.14 13.34
C PHE A 325 -18.64 -0.56 12.34
N LEU A 326 -17.51 -0.03 12.81
CA LEU A 326 -16.48 0.53 11.96
C LEU A 326 -15.90 -0.50 10.99
N PHE A 327 -15.64 -1.73 11.46
CA PHE A 327 -15.14 -2.80 10.62
C PHE A 327 -16.14 -3.20 9.53
N ILE A 328 -17.41 -3.43 9.88
CA ILE A 328 -18.47 -3.77 8.92
C ILE A 328 -18.68 -2.63 7.93
N PHE A 329 -18.66 -1.39 8.41
CA PHE A 329 -18.75 -0.20 7.57
C PHE A 329 -17.61 -0.13 6.55
N ALA A 330 -16.38 -0.45 6.95
CA ALA A 330 -15.24 -0.56 6.03
C ALA A 330 -15.39 -1.73 5.04
N MET A 331 -15.85 -2.91 5.48
CA MET A 331 -16.11 -4.03 4.56
C MET A 331 -17.12 -3.66 3.47
N ILE A 332 -18.23 -3.02 3.85
CA ILE A 332 -19.30 -2.66 2.90
C ILE A 332 -18.86 -1.52 1.98
N LEU A 333 -18.47 -0.38 2.57
CA LEU A 333 -18.30 0.86 1.82
C LEU A 333 -16.89 1.02 1.22
N THR A 334 -15.84 0.49 1.87
CA THR A 334 -14.50 0.51 1.29
C THR A 334 -14.27 -0.72 0.41
N SER A 335 -14.50 -1.93 0.93
CA SER A 335 -14.10 -3.14 0.23
C SER A 335 -15.09 -3.55 -0.86
N PHE A 336 -16.38 -3.70 -0.53
CA PHE A 336 -17.36 -4.26 -1.47
C PHE A 336 -17.95 -3.24 -2.45
N SER A 337 -17.96 -1.95 -2.13
CA SER A 337 -18.55 -0.89 -2.95
C SER A 337 -18.06 -0.78 -4.41
N PRO A 338 -16.80 -1.09 -4.76
CA PRO A 338 -16.34 -1.07 -6.15
C PRO A 338 -16.74 -2.33 -6.92
N SER A 339 -17.17 -3.38 -6.23
CA SER A 339 -17.55 -4.67 -6.83
C SER A 339 -19.02 -4.69 -7.25
N ASP A 340 -19.42 -5.77 -7.90
CA ASP A 340 -20.82 -6.00 -8.30
C ASP A 340 -21.71 -6.49 -7.14
N LEU A 341 -21.15 -6.64 -5.92
CA LEU A 341 -21.93 -6.91 -4.71
C LEU A 341 -22.81 -5.73 -4.31
N ILE A 342 -22.41 -4.50 -4.66
CA ILE A 342 -23.19 -3.29 -4.41
C ILE A 342 -23.89 -2.89 -5.73
N PRO A 343 -25.21 -2.61 -5.71
CA PRO A 343 -25.95 -2.19 -6.90
C PRO A 343 -25.25 -1.05 -7.65
N LYS A 344 -25.17 -1.19 -8.99
CA LYS A 344 -24.51 -0.20 -9.87
C LYS A 344 -25.02 1.22 -9.60
N PHE A 345 -26.31 1.40 -9.38
CA PHE A 345 -26.90 2.70 -9.01
C PHE A 345 -26.22 3.32 -7.77
N LEU A 346 -26.07 2.57 -6.68
CA LEU A 346 -25.41 3.09 -5.47
C LEU A 346 -23.95 3.46 -5.73
N ARG A 347 -23.25 2.62 -6.50
CA ARG A 347 -21.84 2.81 -6.84
C ARG A 347 -21.61 4.06 -7.70
N GLU A 348 -22.39 4.22 -8.77
CA GLU A 348 -22.21 5.33 -9.72
C GLU A 348 -22.84 6.64 -9.25
N THR A 349 -23.92 6.61 -8.46
CA THR A 349 -24.64 7.81 -8.02
C THR A 349 -24.12 8.38 -6.69
N TYR A 350 -23.61 7.54 -5.79
CA TYR A 350 -23.19 7.98 -4.45
C TYR A 350 -21.72 7.69 -4.16
N VAL A 351 -21.25 6.45 -4.37
CA VAL A 351 -19.91 6.07 -3.91
C VAL A 351 -18.80 6.78 -4.70
N LYS A 352 -18.82 6.67 -6.03
CA LYS A 352 -17.79 7.27 -6.89
C LYS A 352 -17.84 8.81 -6.90
N PRO A 353 -19.02 9.45 -7.06
CA PRO A 353 -19.08 10.92 -7.16
C PRO A 353 -18.60 11.63 -5.90
N TYR A 354 -18.71 11.01 -4.73
CA TYR A 354 -18.28 11.60 -3.45
C TYR A 354 -17.05 10.92 -2.83
N ALA A 355 -16.36 10.04 -3.57
CA ALA A 355 -15.21 9.27 -3.08
C ALA A 355 -15.46 8.52 -1.75
N LEU A 356 -16.69 8.05 -1.51
CA LEU A 356 -17.12 7.49 -0.22
C LEU A 356 -16.37 6.21 0.19
N LYS A 357 -15.70 5.54 -0.75
CA LYS A 357 -14.81 4.41 -0.45
C LYS A 357 -13.76 4.78 0.61
N ALA A 358 -13.33 6.05 0.68
CA ALA A 358 -12.36 6.54 1.66
C ALA A 358 -12.90 6.69 3.08
N LEU A 359 -14.20 6.97 3.21
CA LEU A 359 -14.81 7.41 4.46
C LEU A 359 -14.59 6.46 5.64
N PRO A 360 -14.79 5.12 5.51
CA PRO A 360 -14.56 4.21 6.64
C PRO A 360 -13.10 4.23 7.11
N CYS A 361 -12.14 4.25 6.18
CA CYS A 361 -10.72 4.29 6.50
C CYS A 361 -10.33 5.59 7.20
N ILE A 362 -10.93 6.73 6.82
CA ILE A 362 -10.71 8.02 7.50
C ILE A 362 -11.20 7.95 8.96
N ILE A 363 -12.42 7.45 9.20
CA ILE A 363 -12.96 7.35 10.56
C ILE A 363 -12.12 6.38 11.41
N ILE A 364 -11.75 5.22 10.85
CA ILE A 364 -10.88 4.25 11.54
C ILE A 364 -9.51 4.85 11.83
N TRP A 365 -8.95 5.69 10.95
CA TRP A 365 -7.68 6.36 11.20
C TRP A 365 -7.75 7.34 12.38
N PHE A 366 -8.84 8.10 12.51
CA PHE A 366 -9.06 8.93 13.70
C PHE A 366 -9.24 8.09 14.97
N GLN A 367 -9.95 6.96 14.89
CA GLN A 367 -10.09 6.01 16.00
C GLN A 367 -8.72 5.44 16.43
N ILE A 368 -7.88 5.01 15.48
CA ILE A 368 -6.51 4.55 15.73
C ILE A 368 -5.67 5.67 16.36
N THR A 369 -5.81 6.90 15.86
CA THR A 369 -5.08 8.06 16.40
C THR A 369 -5.47 8.32 17.86
N TYR A 370 -6.77 8.26 18.18
CA TYR A 370 -7.26 8.34 19.55
C TYR A 370 -6.69 7.21 20.42
N GLU A 371 -6.71 5.97 19.95
CA GLU A 371 -6.13 4.82 20.66
C GLU A 371 -4.62 5.01 20.90
N LEU A 372 -3.86 5.44 19.90
CA LEU A 372 -2.42 5.72 20.03
C LEU A 372 -2.12 6.78 21.11
N LEU A 373 -2.98 7.79 21.24
CA LEU A 373 -2.83 8.85 22.23
C LEU A 373 -3.26 8.44 23.64
N THR A 374 -4.18 7.48 23.78
CA THR A 374 -4.82 7.14 25.06
C THR A 374 -4.46 5.76 25.61
N ILE A 375 -3.94 4.85 24.78
CA ILE A 375 -3.57 3.49 25.20
C ILE A 375 -2.57 3.53 26.36
N LYS A 376 -2.83 2.73 27.39
CA LYS A 376 -1.94 2.58 28.55
C LYS A 376 -0.87 1.53 28.24
N LYS A 377 0.35 1.74 28.71
CA LYS A 377 1.42 0.75 28.59
C LYS A 377 0.99 -0.53 29.30
N THR A 378 1.12 -1.68 28.65
CA THR A 378 0.89 -2.96 29.33
C THR A 378 2.03 -3.18 30.33
N THR A 379 1.76 -2.96 31.61
CA THR A 379 2.68 -3.32 32.69
C THR A 379 2.54 -4.82 32.92
N ASN A 380 3.58 -5.62 32.66
CA ASN A 380 3.65 -6.96 33.23
C ASN A 380 3.88 -6.83 34.74
N GLN A 381 2.80 -6.57 35.49
CA GLN A 381 2.78 -6.60 36.94
C GLN A 381 1.80 -7.70 37.38
N SER A 382 2.31 -8.94 37.40
CA SER A 382 1.85 -10.03 38.29
C SER A 382 2.76 -11.26 38.16
N ILE A 383 4.05 -11.11 38.44
CA ILE A 383 4.90 -12.20 38.97
C ILE A 383 5.81 -11.57 40.03
N ALA A 384 5.20 -11.12 41.11
CA ALA A 384 5.83 -10.88 42.40
C ALA A 384 4.69 -10.91 43.42
N ASN A 385 4.76 -11.84 44.36
CA ASN A 385 3.77 -12.20 45.37
C ASN A 385 2.78 -13.28 44.89
N GLU A 386 3.23 -14.53 44.94
CA GLU A 386 2.80 -15.49 45.97
C GLU A 386 3.91 -16.51 46.24
#